data_AF-A0A356Z3S2-F1
#
_entry.id   AF-A0A356Z3S2-F1
#
_cell.length_a   1.000
_cell.length_b   1.000
_cell.length_c   1.000
_cell.angle_alpha   90.00
_cell.angle_beta   90.00
_cell.angle_gamma   90.00
#
_symmetry.space_group_name_H-M   'P 1'
#
loop_
_entity.id
_entity.type
_entity.pdbx_description
1 polymer ?
#
loop_
_entity_poly.entity_id
_entity_poly.type
_entity_poly.pdbx_seq_one_letter_code
_entity_poly.pdbx_strand_id
1 'polypeptide(L)'
;MDKVELASLCLLHSISGIGNRSLYKIKEEYKSFAAFLNMDAAKMYKTFLAPELADKIIALRQQKTALSYLDYLDRRGIKLVTLEDPEYSPLLAVIPDPPCLLYYQGRIELMSAICFAVVGSRAATVYGKNVAQKMGSELADHNLVVVSGMARGIDTEAHRGALATRGQTIAVLGSGFDNIYPAENMKLFEEICTSGLMLTEYQPQT
;
A
#
# COMPACT_ATOMS: atom_id res chain seq x y z
N MET A 1 8.16 3.92 14.58
CA MET A 1 8.40 2.51 15.00
C MET A 1 9.89 2.13 14.87
N ASP A 2 10.44 1.23 15.70
CA ASP A 2 11.81 0.71 15.48
C ASP A 2 11.86 -0.36 14.37
N LYS A 3 13.08 -0.69 13.89
CA LYS A 3 13.26 -1.61 12.74
C LYS A 3 12.76 -3.03 13.03
N VAL A 4 12.88 -3.53 14.25
CA VAL A 4 12.48 -4.90 14.61
C VAL A 4 10.95 -5.00 14.69
N GLU A 5 10.33 -3.98 15.27
CA GLU A 5 8.87 -3.86 15.35
C GLU A 5 8.26 -3.71 13.95
N LEU A 6 8.84 -2.87 13.08
CA LEU A 6 8.40 -2.71 11.68
C LEU A 6 8.55 -4.01 10.88
N ALA A 7 9.68 -4.70 11.05
CA ALA A 7 9.92 -5.99 10.42
C ALA A 7 8.86 -7.02 10.85
N SER A 8 8.53 -7.03 12.13
CA SER A 8 7.55 -7.97 12.71
C SER A 8 6.13 -7.67 12.25
N LEU A 9 5.74 -6.39 12.18
CA LEU A 9 4.49 -5.94 11.57
C LEU A 9 4.42 -6.41 10.11
N CYS A 10 5.47 -6.16 9.33
CA CYS A 10 5.51 -6.52 7.92
C CYS A 10 5.41 -8.04 7.71
N LEU A 11 6.05 -8.84 8.57
CA LEU A 11 5.98 -10.30 8.50
C LEU A 11 4.61 -10.84 8.93
N LEU A 12 3.97 -10.26 9.96
CA LEU A 12 2.61 -10.65 10.35
C LEU A 12 1.60 -10.28 9.25
N HIS A 13 1.73 -9.08 8.70
CA HIS A 13 0.94 -8.62 7.56
C HIS A 13 1.16 -9.50 6.33
N SER A 14 2.31 -10.20 6.21
CA SER A 14 2.58 -11.12 5.10
C SER A 14 1.78 -12.43 5.14
N ILE A 15 1.05 -12.71 6.22
CA ILE A 15 0.30 -13.94 6.40
C ILE A 15 -1.13 -13.76 5.88
N SER A 16 -1.49 -14.54 4.85
CA SER A 16 -2.88 -14.59 4.36
C SER A 16 -3.86 -14.98 5.48
N GLY A 17 -4.80 -14.08 5.75
CA GLY A 17 -5.79 -14.16 6.84
C GLY A 17 -5.52 -13.20 8.00
N ILE A 18 -4.34 -12.56 8.07
CA ILE A 18 -4.06 -11.46 9.00
C ILE A 18 -4.26 -10.13 8.26
N GLY A 19 -5.35 -9.44 8.58
CA GLY A 19 -5.64 -8.07 8.10
C GLY A 19 -5.58 -7.01 9.20
N ASN A 20 -5.90 -5.76 8.87
CA ASN A 20 -5.81 -4.61 9.80
C ASN A 20 -6.44 -4.86 11.16
N ARG A 21 -7.65 -5.41 11.22
CA ARG A 21 -8.31 -5.72 12.51
C ARG A 21 -7.48 -6.62 13.42
N SER A 22 -6.80 -7.62 12.85
CA SER A 22 -5.92 -8.50 13.62
C SER A 22 -4.67 -7.74 14.07
N LEU A 23 -4.07 -6.94 13.19
CA LEU A 23 -2.90 -6.13 13.52
C LEU A 23 -3.18 -5.08 14.60
N TYR A 24 -4.32 -4.39 14.52
CA TYR A 24 -4.79 -3.48 15.55
C TYR A 24 -4.96 -4.18 16.89
N LYS A 25 -5.63 -5.33 16.91
CA LYS A 25 -5.83 -6.10 18.13
C LYS A 25 -4.52 -6.61 18.73
N ILE A 26 -3.57 -7.03 17.88
CA ILE A 26 -2.21 -7.37 18.32
C ILE A 26 -1.54 -6.16 18.97
N LYS A 27 -1.58 -4.99 18.32
CA LYS A 27 -0.97 -3.78 18.84
C LYS A 27 -1.63 -3.32 20.14
N GLU A 28 -2.95 -3.45 20.26
CA GLU A 28 -3.71 -3.05 21.44
C GLU A 28 -3.43 -3.97 22.65
N GLU A 29 -3.52 -5.29 22.48
CA GLU A 29 -3.38 -6.26 23.57
C GLU A 29 -1.92 -6.50 23.98
N TYR A 30 -0.99 -6.54 23.01
CA TYR A 30 0.39 -6.95 23.25
C TYR A 30 1.40 -5.80 23.19
N LYS A 31 0.99 -4.61 22.71
CA LYS A 31 1.82 -3.39 22.55
C LYS A 31 2.99 -3.51 21.57
N SER A 32 3.43 -4.72 21.25
CA SER A 32 4.52 -5.02 20.34
C SER A 32 4.20 -6.18 19.39
N PHE A 33 4.35 -5.94 18.09
CA PHE A 33 4.31 -6.96 17.04
C PHE A 33 5.45 -7.96 17.19
N ALA A 34 6.65 -7.49 17.57
CA ALA A 34 7.80 -8.36 17.79
C ALA A 34 7.58 -9.29 19.00
N ALA A 35 7.02 -8.79 20.10
CA ALA A 35 6.69 -9.60 21.27
C ALA A 35 5.60 -10.64 20.94
N PHE A 36 4.58 -10.24 20.16
CA PHE A 36 3.54 -11.16 19.70
C PHE A 36 4.10 -12.26 18.79
N LEU A 37 4.91 -11.91 17.80
CA LEU A 37 5.52 -12.85 16.86
C LEU A 37 6.41 -13.89 17.57
N ASN A 38 7.11 -13.48 18.62
CA ASN A 38 8.08 -14.32 19.34
C ASN A 38 7.52 -14.98 20.61
N MET A 39 6.22 -14.87 20.90
CA MET A 39 5.66 -15.48 22.09
C MET A 39 5.71 -17.02 22.06
N ASP A 40 5.58 -17.62 23.25
CA ASP A 40 5.46 -19.07 23.38
C ASP A 40 4.28 -19.63 22.56
N ALA A 41 4.49 -20.79 21.92
CA ALA A 41 3.50 -21.39 21.03
C ALA A 41 2.19 -21.75 21.77
N ALA A 42 2.29 -22.26 23.01
CA ALA A 42 1.10 -22.62 23.78
C ALA A 42 0.29 -21.38 24.21
N LYS A 43 0.93 -20.22 24.35
CA LYS A 43 0.24 -18.93 24.53
C LYS A 43 -0.42 -18.47 23.23
N MET A 44 0.23 -18.64 22.09
CA MET A 44 -0.29 -18.19 20.78
C MET A 44 -1.63 -18.86 20.41
N TYR A 45 -1.78 -20.17 20.66
CA TYR A 45 -3.06 -20.88 20.44
C TYR A 45 -4.20 -20.43 21.36
N LYS A 46 -3.91 -19.65 22.40
CA LYS A 46 -4.92 -19.11 23.33
C LYS A 46 -5.30 -17.65 23.02
N THR A 47 -4.76 -17.10 21.93
CA THR A 47 -5.07 -15.74 21.48
C THR A 47 -6.40 -15.69 20.74
N PHE A 48 -6.76 -14.53 20.18
CA PHE A 48 -7.95 -14.36 19.37
C PHE A 48 -7.81 -14.92 17.94
N LEU A 49 -6.62 -15.34 17.53
CA LEU A 49 -6.38 -15.89 16.19
C LEU A 49 -6.92 -17.31 16.09
N ALA A 50 -7.41 -17.67 14.91
CA ALA A 50 -7.74 -19.05 14.60
C ALA A 50 -6.49 -19.95 14.69
N PRO A 51 -6.60 -21.22 15.12
CA PRO A 51 -5.45 -22.13 15.25
C PRO A 51 -4.61 -22.21 13.97
N GLU A 52 -5.24 -22.18 12.81
CA GLU A 52 -4.57 -22.26 11.50
C GLU A 52 -3.68 -21.03 11.22
N LEU A 53 -4.04 -19.85 11.77
CA LEU A 53 -3.19 -18.66 11.67
C LEU A 53 -2.03 -18.72 12.64
N ALA A 54 -2.23 -19.26 13.85
CA ALA A 54 -1.14 -19.50 14.79
C ALA A 54 -0.10 -20.47 14.21
N ASP A 55 -0.55 -21.56 13.56
CA ASP A 55 0.31 -22.50 12.84
C ASP A 55 1.16 -21.78 11.78
N LYS A 56 0.54 -20.93 10.96
CA LYS A 56 1.24 -20.15 9.92
C LYS A 56 2.29 -19.22 10.53
N ILE A 57 1.99 -18.53 11.64
CA ILE A 57 2.94 -17.64 12.32
C ILE A 57 4.13 -18.44 12.85
N ILE A 58 3.87 -19.56 13.52
CA ILE A 58 4.91 -20.43 14.11
C ILE A 58 5.81 -21.00 13.02
N ALA A 59 5.24 -21.48 11.91
CA ALA A 59 6.01 -21.98 10.77
C ALA A 59 6.84 -20.87 10.11
N LEU A 60 6.25 -19.68 9.91
CA LEU A 60 6.90 -18.57 9.23
C LEU A 60 8.14 -18.07 9.97
N ARG A 61 8.05 -17.91 11.31
CA ARG A 61 9.19 -17.45 12.13
C ARG A 61 10.35 -18.44 12.20
N GLN A 62 10.10 -19.73 11.93
CA GLN A 62 11.15 -20.76 11.81
C GLN A 62 11.86 -20.70 10.45
N GLN A 63 11.15 -20.31 9.40
CA GLN A 63 11.66 -20.30 8.04
C GLN A 63 12.39 -19.00 7.67
N LYS A 64 11.90 -17.85 8.15
CA LYS A 64 12.42 -16.53 7.79
C LYS A 64 12.46 -15.63 9.01
N THR A 65 13.53 -14.86 9.12
CA THR A 65 13.58 -13.76 10.08
C THR A 65 12.79 -12.59 9.52
N ALA A 66 12.12 -11.83 10.39
CA ALA A 66 11.41 -10.62 10.01
C ALA A 66 12.31 -9.63 9.23
N LEU A 67 13.59 -9.53 9.63
CA LEU A 67 14.57 -8.68 8.97
C LEU A 67 14.87 -9.11 7.52
N SER A 68 14.93 -10.41 7.24
CA SER A 68 15.18 -10.90 5.87
C SER A 68 14.09 -10.48 4.88
N TYR A 69 12.86 -10.27 5.37
CA TYR A 69 11.76 -9.80 4.52
C TYR A 69 11.90 -8.31 4.19
N LEU A 70 12.32 -7.48 5.14
CA LEU A 70 12.64 -6.07 4.86
C LEU A 70 13.77 -5.95 3.84
N ASP A 71 14.81 -6.80 3.93
CA ASP A 71 15.90 -6.80 2.96
C ASP A 71 15.42 -7.18 1.54
N TYR A 72 14.43 -8.07 1.43
CA TYR A 72 13.78 -8.39 0.16
C TYR A 72 13.03 -7.18 -0.42
N LEU A 73 12.28 -6.43 0.40
CA LEU A 73 11.58 -5.22 -0.01
C LEU A 73 12.54 -4.14 -0.49
N ASP A 74 13.60 -3.90 0.28
CA ASP A 74 14.62 -2.89 -0.01
C ASP A 74 15.32 -3.16 -1.36
N ARG A 75 15.68 -4.43 -1.64
CA ARG A 75 16.23 -4.85 -2.94
C ARG A 75 15.30 -4.61 -4.12
N ARG A 76 13.99 -4.54 -3.88
CA ARG A 76 12.97 -4.25 -4.89
C ARG A 76 12.63 -2.75 -4.95
N GLY A 77 13.27 -1.92 -4.11
CA GLY A 77 12.95 -0.50 -3.97
C GLY A 77 11.57 -0.25 -3.36
N ILE A 78 10.96 -1.26 -2.73
CA ILE A 78 9.66 -1.15 -2.07
C ILE A 78 9.90 -0.67 -0.64
N LYS A 79 9.30 0.46 -0.29
CA LYS A 79 9.39 1.04 1.04
C LYS A 79 8.08 0.85 1.79
N LEU A 80 8.11 1.09 3.09
CA LEU A 80 6.99 0.94 4.00
C LEU A 80 6.67 2.28 4.65
N VAL A 81 5.39 2.54 4.86
CA VAL A 81 4.89 3.62 5.72
C VAL A 81 3.79 3.07 6.62
N THR A 82 3.78 3.46 7.88
CA THR A 82 2.85 3.00 8.92
C THR A 82 2.07 4.17 9.49
N LEU A 83 0.97 3.88 10.20
CA LEU A 83 0.18 4.90 10.90
C LEU A 83 0.96 5.70 11.95
N GLU A 84 2.11 5.19 12.41
CA GLU A 84 2.97 5.89 13.37
C GLU A 84 3.97 6.84 12.70
N ASP A 85 4.08 6.80 11.36
CA ASP A 85 5.04 7.59 10.61
C ASP A 85 4.47 8.97 10.25
N PRO A 86 5.27 10.05 10.34
CA PRO A 86 4.81 11.41 10.07
C PRO A 86 4.42 11.63 8.60
N GLU A 87 4.93 10.81 7.68
CA GLU A 87 4.57 10.84 6.26
C GLU A 87 3.20 10.20 5.97
N TYR A 88 2.61 9.48 6.92
CA TYR A 88 1.30 8.87 6.73
C TYR A 88 0.21 9.95 6.67
N SER A 89 -0.66 9.85 5.65
CA SER A 89 -1.67 10.88 5.40
C SER A 89 -2.65 11.01 6.57
N PRO A 90 -2.80 12.20 7.18
CA PRO A 90 -3.75 12.41 8.29
C PRO A 90 -5.21 12.13 7.90
N LEU A 91 -5.57 12.38 6.64
CA LEU A 91 -6.91 12.08 6.13
C LEU A 91 -7.16 10.56 6.01
N LEU A 92 -6.13 9.80 5.65
CA LEU A 92 -6.23 8.34 5.60
C LEU A 92 -6.24 7.72 7.01
N ALA A 93 -5.57 8.34 7.98
CA ALA A 93 -5.51 7.84 9.35
C ALA A 93 -6.86 7.89 10.10
N VAL A 94 -7.82 8.70 9.63
CA VAL A 94 -9.13 8.90 10.30
C VAL A 94 -10.29 8.15 9.64
N ILE A 95 -10.04 7.31 8.63
CA ILE A 95 -11.07 6.45 8.05
C ILE A 95 -11.46 5.33 9.05
N PRO A 96 -12.60 4.63 8.86
CA PRO A 96 -13.05 3.61 9.82
C PRO A 96 -12.12 2.40 10.03
N ASP A 97 -11.34 2.03 9.01
CA ASP A 97 -10.38 0.91 9.06
C ASP A 97 -9.08 1.32 8.34
N PRO A 98 -8.25 2.17 8.96
CA PRO A 98 -7.03 2.65 8.33
C PRO A 98 -6.03 1.50 8.10
N PRO A 99 -5.33 1.46 6.96
CA PRO A 99 -4.23 0.51 6.77
C PRO A 99 -3.15 0.69 7.84
N CYS A 100 -2.81 -0.36 8.56
CA CYS A 100 -1.72 -0.32 9.55
C CYS A 100 -0.35 -0.12 8.90
N LEU A 101 -0.23 -0.58 7.65
CA LEU A 101 0.99 -0.63 6.86
C LEU A 101 0.61 -0.43 5.39
N LEU A 102 1.35 0.43 4.69
CA LEU A 102 1.29 0.56 3.25
C LEU A 102 2.68 0.29 2.67
N TYR A 103 2.70 -0.38 1.52
CA TYR A 103 3.88 -0.51 0.68
C TYR A 103 3.86 0.60 -0.36
N TYR A 104 5.02 1.18 -0.65
CA TYR A 104 5.10 2.25 -1.64
C TYR A 104 6.38 2.24 -2.49
N GLN A 105 6.28 2.89 -3.64
CA GLN A 105 7.39 3.29 -4.50
C GLN A 105 7.19 4.73 -4.99
N GLY A 106 8.27 5.51 -5.07
CA GLY A 106 8.23 6.91 -5.51
C GLY A 106 8.24 7.91 -4.34
N ARG A 107 7.51 9.02 -4.54
CA ARG A 107 7.60 10.26 -3.75
C ARG A 107 6.59 10.29 -2.60
N ILE A 108 7.00 9.80 -1.43
CA ILE A 108 6.12 9.66 -0.25
C ILE A 108 5.53 11.00 0.22
N GLU A 109 6.23 12.11 -0.02
CA GLU A 109 5.78 13.45 0.35
C GLU A 109 4.44 13.84 -0.29
N LEU A 110 4.04 13.18 -1.38
CA LEU A 110 2.75 13.41 -2.04
C LEU A 110 1.56 12.97 -1.18
N MET A 111 1.73 12.06 -0.20
CA MET A 111 0.65 11.65 0.72
C MET A 111 0.05 12.80 1.53
N SER A 112 0.83 13.86 1.74
CA SER A 112 0.43 15.04 2.51
C SER A 112 -0.04 16.20 1.64
N ALA A 113 -0.05 16.04 0.32
CA ALA A 113 -0.49 17.07 -0.61
C ALA A 113 -2.02 17.16 -0.69
N ILE A 114 -2.52 18.25 -1.28
CA ILE A 114 -3.95 18.38 -1.59
C ILE A 114 -4.28 17.45 -2.75
N CYS A 115 -5.02 16.40 -2.44
CA CYS A 115 -5.32 15.31 -3.35
C CYS A 115 -6.74 15.40 -3.91
N PHE A 116 -6.94 14.98 -5.15
CA PHE A 116 -8.25 14.86 -5.78
C PHE A 116 -8.40 13.47 -6.42
N ALA A 117 -9.41 12.73 -5.97
CA ALA A 117 -9.67 11.39 -6.49
C ALA A 117 -10.43 11.47 -7.82
N VAL A 118 -9.91 10.82 -8.86
CA VAL A 118 -10.59 10.68 -10.15
C VAL A 118 -10.81 9.19 -10.40
N VAL A 119 -12.08 8.76 -10.42
CA VAL A 119 -12.46 7.35 -10.55
C VAL A 119 -13.54 7.19 -11.60
N GLY A 120 -13.62 6.02 -12.23
CA GLY A 120 -14.74 5.73 -13.13
C GLY A 120 -14.67 4.40 -13.85
N SER A 121 -15.34 4.31 -15.00
CA SER A 121 -15.53 3.05 -15.72
C SER A 121 -14.22 2.48 -16.27
N ARG A 122 -14.03 1.17 -16.08
CA ARG A 122 -12.97 0.38 -16.72
C ARG A 122 -13.15 0.24 -18.24
N ALA A 123 -14.40 0.29 -18.70
CA ALA A 123 -14.79 0.27 -20.11
C ALA A 123 -15.32 1.65 -20.53
N ALA A 124 -14.49 2.69 -20.32
CA ALA A 124 -14.85 4.06 -20.67
C ALA A 124 -14.94 4.27 -22.19
N THR A 125 -15.92 5.07 -22.61
CA THR A 125 -16.04 5.55 -23.99
C THR A 125 -14.86 6.47 -24.34
N VAL A 126 -14.63 6.71 -25.64
CA VAL A 126 -13.61 7.68 -26.10
C VAL A 126 -13.83 9.05 -25.46
N TYR A 127 -15.08 9.51 -25.41
CA TYR A 127 -15.44 10.77 -24.75
C TYR A 127 -15.07 10.74 -23.26
N GLY A 128 -15.44 9.69 -22.53
CA GLY A 128 -15.13 9.57 -21.11
C GLY A 128 -13.62 9.57 -20.83
N LYS A 129 -12.84 8.88 -21.68
CA LYS A 129 -11.38 8.89 -21.64
C LYS A 129 -10.80 10.29 -21.81
N ASN A 130 -11.26 11.01 -22.84
CA ASN A 130 -10.80 12.38 -23.10
C ASN A 130 -11.13 13.33 -21.94
N VAL A 131 -12.31 13.21 -21.33
CA VAL A 131 -12.70 14.01 -20.16
C VAL A 131 -11.83 13.67 -18.95
N ALA A 132 -11.57 12.40 -18.68
CA ALA A 132 -10.70 11.98 -17.58
C ALA A 132 -9.27 12.49 -17.74
N GLN A 133 -8.72 12.37 -18.95
CA GLN A 133 -7.40 12.91 -19.26
C GLN A 133 -7.35 14.43 -19.08
N LYS A 134 -8.34 15.15 -19.60
CA LYS A 134 -8.43 16.60 -19.44
C LYS A 134 -8.53 17.00 -17.96
N MET A 135 -9.37 16.33 -17.18
CA MET A 135 -9.51 16.57 -15.75
C MET A 135 -8.19 16.31 -15.01
N GLY A 136 -7.48 15.24 -15.35
CA GLY A 136 -6.16 14.94 -14.78
C GLY A 136 -5.15 16.06 -15.04
N SER A 137 -5.10 16.58 -16.28
CA SER A 137 -4.23 17.70 -16.64
C SER A 137 -4.59 19.00 -15.92
N GLU A 138 -5.88 19.38 -15.92
CA GLU A 138 -6.33 20.62 -15.29
C GLU A 138 -6.08 20.62 -13.77
N LEU A 139 -6.34 19.51 -13.08
CA LEU A 139 -6.04 19.37 -11.65
C LEU A 139 -4.54 19.53 -11.39
N ALA A 140 -3.70 18.86 -12.19
CA ALA A 140 -2.26 18.92 -12.08
C ALA A 140 -1.70 20.33 -12.34
N ASP A 141 -2.21 21.05 -13.35
CA ASP A 141 -1.83 22.45 -13.64
C ASP A 141 -2.14 23.40 -12.48
N HIS A 142 -3.13 23.05 -11.66
CA HIS A 142 -3.48 23.77 -10.44
C HIS A 142 -2.74 23.26 -9.18
N ASN A 143 -1.65 22.49 -9.35
CA ASN A 143 -0.85 21.90 -8.27
C ASN A 143 -1.64 20.95 -7.34
N LEU A 144 -2.74 20.36 -7.84
CA LEU A 144 -3.46 19.32 -7.15
C LEU A 144 -2.93 17.95 -7.55
N VAL A 145 -2.83 17.04 -6.59
CA VAL A 145 -2.34 15.69 -6.83
C VAL A 145 -3.50 14.80 -7.22
N VAL A 146 -3.44 14.21 -8.42
CA VAL A 146 -4.48 13.29 -8.89
C VAL A 146 -4.28 11.92 -8.22
N VAL A 147 -5.32 11.40 -7.58
CA VAL A 147 -5.32 10.07 -6.96
C VAL A 147 -6.27 9.13 -7.72
N SER A 148 -5.81 7.95 -8.10
CA SER A 148 -6.65 6.95 -8.78
C SER A 148 -6.10 5.52 -8.62
N GLY A 149 -6.81 4.52 -9.15
CA GLY A 149 -6.51 3.09 -8.94
C GLY A 149 -5.62 2.44 -10.00
N MET A 150 -5.14 3.19 -11.00
CA MET A 150 -4.42 2.69 -12.18
C MET A 150 -5.15 1.59 -12.98
N ALA A 151 -6.47 1.43 -12.78
CA ALA A 151 -7.26 0.50 -13.58
C ALA A 151 -7.37 0.98 -15.03
N ARG A 152 -7.81 0.10 -15.94
CA ARG A 152 -8.17 0.49 -17.33
C ARG A 152 -9.19 1.63 -17.32
N GLY A 153 -9.26 2.37 -18.43
CA GLY A 153 -10.30 3.38 -18.62
C GLY A 153 -9.99 4.66 -17.87
N ILE A 154 -10.95 5.17 -17.08
CA ILE A 154 -10.89 6.50 -16.46
C ILE A 154 -9.63 6.70 -15.63
N ASP A 155 -9.27 5.75 -14.76
CA ASP A 155 -8.11 5.85 -13.88
C ASP A 155 -6.79 6.03 -14.66
N THR A 156 -6.58 5.21 -15.69
CA THR A 156 -5.41 5.28 -16.58
C THR A 156 -5.29 6.67 -17.22
N GLU A 157 -6.40 7.18 -17.76
CA GLU A 157 -6.38 8.45 -18.48
C GLU A 157 -6.22 9.64 -17.53
N ALA A 158 -6.77 9.58 -16.31
CA ALA A 158 -6.56 10.60 -15.30
C ALA A 158 -5.08 10.74 -14.92
N HIS A 159 -4.39 9.62 -14.68
CA HIS A 159 -2.94 9.62 -14.43
C HIS A 159 -2.15 10.17 -15.61
N ARG A 160 -2.47 9.72 -16.84
CA ARG A 160 -1.82 10.22 -18.07
C ARG A 160 -2.00 11.73 -18.23
N GLY A 161 -3.19 12.24 -17.91
CA GLY A 161 -3.49 13.66 -17.90
C GLY A 161 -2.57 14.43 -16.96
N ALA A 162 -2.45 13.97 -15.71
CA ALA A 162 -1.60 14.60 -14.70
C ALA A 162 -0.10 14.59 -15.09
N LEU A 163 0.39 13.47 -15.63
CA LEU A 163 1.78 13.32 -16.06
C LEU A 163 2.11 14.16 -17.30
N ALA A 164 1.14 14.36 -18.20
CA ALA A 164 1.34 15.15 -19.42
C ALA A 164 1.71 16.62 -19.13
N THR A 165 1.27 17.17 -18.00
CA THR A 165 1.61 18.53 -17.55
C THR A 165 2.81 18.58 -16.60
N ARG A 166 3.49 17.44 -16.38
CA ARG A 166 4.53 17.25 -15.35
C ARG A 166 4.01 17.51 -13.93
N GLY A 167 2.70 17.39 -13.73
CA GLY A 167 2.09 17.40 -12.41
C GLY A 167 2.36 16.12 -11.63
N GLN A 168 1.68 15.99 -10.51
CA GLN A 168 1.90 14.91 -9.56
C GLN A 168 0.67 13.99 -9.50
N THR A 169 0.91 12.70 -9.29
CA THR A 169 -0.16 11.72 -9.17
C THR A 169 0.19 10.59 -8.22
N ILE A 170 -0.83 10.04 -7.56
CA ILE A 170 -0.73 8.89 -6.66
C ILE A 170 -1.61 7.77 -7.22
N ALA A 171 -1.03 6.61 -7.47
CA ALA A 171 -1.76 5.41 -7.83
C ALA A 171 -1.90 4.48 -6.62
N VAL A 172 -3.13 4.05 -6.32
CA VAL A 172 -3.45 3.10 -5.25
C VAL A 172 -3.79 1.75 -5.89
N LEU A 173 -2.88 0.79 -5.79
CA LEU A 173 -2.99 -0.49 -6.47
C LEU A 173 -3.94 -1.44 -5.75
N GLY A 174 -4.68 -2.21 -6.55
CA GLY A 174 -5.47 -3.36 -6.10
C GLY A 174 -4.68 -4.67 -6.05
N SER A 175 -3.36 -4.61 -6.17
CA SER A 175 -2.43 -5.75 -6.18
C SER A 175 -1.10 -5.35 -5.55
N GLY A 176 -0.23 -6.33 -5.31
CA GLY A 176 1.15 -6.14 -4.89
C GLY A 176 2.06 -5.69 -6.02
N PHE A 177 3.22 -5.16 -5.65
CA PHE A 177 4.23 -4.67 -6.58
C PHE A 177 4.86 -5.73 -7.50
N ASP A 178 4.73 -7.02 -7.19
CA ASP A 178 5.20 -8.09 -8.08
C ASP A 178 4.15 -8.47 -9.14
N ASN A 179 2.89 -8.04 -8.98
CA ASN A 179 1.77 -8.37 -9.88
C ASN A 179 1.09 -7.10 -10.39
N ILE A 180 1.77 -6.38 -11.28
CA ILE A 180 1.22 -5.14 -11.87
C ILE A 180 0.04 -5.46 -12.77
N TYR A 181 -1.12 -4.89 -12.44
CA TYR A 181 -2.36 -5.08 -13.18
C TYR A 181 -3.07 -3.73 -13.45
N PRO A 182 -3.56 -3.49 -14.69
CA PRO A 182 -3.44 -4.34 -15.88
C PRO A 182 -2.03 -4.29 -16.49
N ALA A 183 -1.58 -5.38 -17.10
CA ALA A 183 -0.22 -5.47 -17.66
C ALA A 183 0.08 -4.42 -18.75
N GLU A 184 -0.93 -3.97 -19.48
CA GLU A 184 -0.81 -2.89 -20.49
C GLU A 184 -0.44 -1.52 -19.88
N ASN A 185 -0.63 -1.34 -18.56
CA ASN A 185 -0.27 -0.13 -17.84
C ASN A 185 1.15 -0.17 -17.26
N MET A 186 1.98 -1.17 -17.59
CA MET A 186 3.34 -1.27 -17.06
C MET A 186 4.18 0.00 -17.29
N LYS A 187 4.07 0.62 -18.47
CA LYS A 187 4.78 1.88 -18.74
C LYS A 187 4.28 3.03 -17.86
N LEU A 188 2.96 3.12 -17.65
CA LEU A 188 2.37 4.12 -16.75
C LEU A 188 2.83 3.89 -15.31
N PHE A 189 2.93 2.62 -14.90
CA PHE A 189 3.46 2.25 -13.59
C PHE A 189 4.90 2.77 -13.40
N GLU A 190 5.79 2.51 -14.35
CA GLU A 190 7.18 2.98 -14.31
C GLU A 190 7.28 4.52 -14.26
N GLU A 191 6.45 5.21 -15.04
CA GLU A 191 6.39 6.68 -15.05
C GLU A 191 5.96 7.25 -13.69
N ILE A 192 4.93 6.66 -13.06
CA ILE A 192 4.46 7.08 -11.73
C ILE A 192 5.47 6.71 -10.64
N CYS A 193 6.12 5.55 -10.67
CA CYS A 193 7.18 5.23 -9.71
C CYS A 193 8.34 6.25 -9.75
N THR A 194 8.59 6.83 -10.93
CA THR A 194 9.68 7.80 -11.12
C THR A 194 9.30 9.21 -10.70
N SER A 195 8.07 9.64 -10.97
CA SER A 195 7.66 11.05 -10.88
C SER A 195 6.49 11.33 -9.92
N GLY A 196 5.79 10.29 -9.50
CA GLY A 196 4.66 10.32 -8.58
C GLY A 196 4.84 9.34 -7.42
N LEU A 197 3.73 8.76 -6.95
CA LEU A 197 3.72 7.81 -5.84
C LEU A 197 2.82 6.62 -6.17
N MET A 198 3.33 5.42 -5.91
CA MET A 198 2.56 4.18 -5.92
C MET A 198 2.33 3.72 -4.49
N LEU A 199 1.10 3.36 -4.15
CA LEU A 199 0.70 2.83 -2.85
C LEU A 199 -0.04 1.51 -3.03
N THR A 200 0.15 0.59 -2.10
CA THR A 200 -0.69 -0.61 -1.98
C THR A 200 -0.74 -1.09 -0.55
N GLU A 201 -1.90 -1.60 -0.15
CA GLU A 201 -2.06 -2.36 1.10
C GLU A 201 -1.74 -3.84 0.87
N TYR A 202 -1.64 -4.29 -0.38
CA TYR A 202 -1.34 -5.69 -0.68
C TYR A 202 0.16 -5.96 -0.58
N GLN A 203 0.48 -7.11 -0.01
CA GLN A 203 1.86 -7.60 0.01
C GLN A 203 2.42 -7.70 -1.42
N PRO A 204 3.73 -7.51 -1.63
CA PRO A 204 4.33 -7.50 -2.96
C PRO A 204 3.93 -8.68 -3.84
N GLN A 205 3.82 -9.90 -3.30
CA GLN A 205 3.53 -11.11 -4.09
C GLN A 205 2.04 -11.37 -4.35
N THR A 206 1.13 -10.55 -3.82
CA THR A 206 -0.32 -10.65 -4.05
C THR A 206 -0.72 -10.02 -5.38
#